data_AF-A0A1C0VT97-F1
#
_entry.id   AF-A0A1C0VT97-F1
#
_cell.length_a   1.000
_cell.length_b   1.000
_cell.length_c   1.000
_cell.angle_alpha   90.00
_cell.angle_beta   90.00
_cell.angle_gamma   90.00
#
_symmetry.space_group_name_H-M   'P 1'
#
loop_
_entity.id
_entity.type
_entity.pdbx_description
1 polymer ?
#
loop_
_entity_poly.entity_id
_entity_poly.type
_entity_poly.pdbx_seq_one_letter_code
_entity_poly.pdbx_strand_id
1 'polypeptide(L)'
;MDPITTAFVTALAIPVAKDVIKDGYEALKAALKKKFGEESDVVNAVEQLEKKPDSEGRKSILQEEIENAKIYNDPQMVKLAEELLSKLKEEPGGQEIITQTQTNTVSDLTVGENFDEFKPIQEGKNSLDM
;
A
#
# COMPACT_ATOMS: atom_id res chain seq x y z
N MET A 1 1.59 0.26 -7.47
CA MET A 1 1.04 1.44 -6.77
C MET A 1 2.01 2.59 -6.91
N ASP A 2 1.54 3.83 -7.03
CA ASP A 2 2.42 5.00 -7.21
C ASP A 2 3.18 5.36 -5.90
N PRO A 3 4.27 6.16 -5.97
CA PRO A 3 5.07 6.50 -4.81
C PRO A 3 4.30 7.25 -3.71
N ILE A 4 3.32 8.08 -4.06
CA ILE A 4 2.57 8.90 -3.10
C ILE A 4 1.64 7.99 -2.29
N THR A 5 0.86 7.14 -2.96
CA THR A 5 0.01 6.16 -2.26
C THR A 5 0.86 5.19 -1.43
N THR A 6 1.98 4.71 -1.98
CA THR A 6 2.91 3.80 -1.27
C THR A 6 3.43 4.44 0.02
N ALA A 7 3.77 5.74 -0.01
CA ALA A 7 4.26 6.46 1.16
C ALA A 7 3.21 6.52 2.28
N PHE A 8 1.96 6.85 1.97
CA PHE A 8 0.87 6.87 2.96
C PHE A 8 0.58 5.49 3.55
N VAL A 9 0.46 4.47 2.69
CA VAL A 9 0.15 3.10 3.13
C VAL A 9 1.26 2.57 4.02
N THR A 10 2.51 2.71 3.60
CA THR A 10 3.67 2.24 4.38
C THR A 10 3.78 2.99 5.71
N ALA A 11 3.65 4.33 5.70
CA ALA A 11 3.71 5.13 6.91
C ALA A 11 2.71 4.69 7.97
N LEU A 12 1.48 4.35 7.55
CA LEU A 12 0.43 3.89 8.46
C LEU A 12 0.61 2.43 8.91
N ALA A 13 1.35 1.63 8.14
CA ALA A 13 1.64 0.22 8.44
C ALA A 13 2.83 0.01 9.39
N ILE A 14 3.61 1.06 9.71
CA ILE A 14 4.76 0.97 10.62
C ILE A 14 4.48 1.73 11.93
N PRO A 15 3.89 1.08 12.96
CA PRO A 15 3.58 1.75 14.22
C PRO A 15 4.79 2.32 14.97
N VAL A 16 5.95 1.66 14.85
CA VAL A 16 7.19 2.05 15.55
C VAL A 16 7.80 3.34 14.99
N ALA A 17 7.54 3.65 13.72
CA ALA A 17 8.12 4.79 13.02
C ALA A 17 7.35 6.11 13.25
N LYS A 18 6.20 6.06 13.93
CA LYS A 18 5.23 7.17 13.97
C LYS A 18 5.85 8.52 14.33
N ASP A 19 6.75 8.57 15.31
CA ASP A 19 7.37 9.83 15.73
C ASP A 19 8.48 10.29 14.76
N VAL A 20 9.24 9.36 14.19
CA VAL A 20 10.36 9.64 13.26
C VAL A 20 9.85 10.16 11.93
N ILE A 21 8.73 9.60 11.46
CA ILE A 21 8.14 9.90 10.15
C ILE A 21 7.05 10.97 10.22
N LYS A 22 6.63 11.38 11.42
CA LYS A 22 5.54 12.34 11.66
C LYS A 22 5.66 13.59 10.79
N ASP A 23 6.82 14.24 10.83
CA ASP A 23 7.02 15.50 10.12
C ASP A 23 6.93 15.32 8.60
N GLY A 24 7.45 14.20 8.07
CA GLY A 24 7.35 13.89 6.64
C GLY A 24 5.93 13.56 6.21
N TYR A 25 5.21 12.81 7.03
CA TYR A 25 3.82 12.46 6.82
C TYR A 25 2.91 13.70 6.83
N GLU A 26 3.02 14.52 7.87
CA GLU A 26 2.26 15.76 7.99
C GLU A 26 2.61 16.76 6.88
N ALA A 27 3.88 16.85 6.47
CA ALA A 27 4.29 17.71 5.36
C ALA A 27 3.62 17.29 4.02
N LEU A 28 3.60 15.98 3.72
CA LEU A 28 2.94 15.46 2.52
C LEU A 28 1.43 15.70 2.57
N LYS A 29 0.78 15.41 3.71
CA LYS A 29 -0.65 15.64 3.90
C LYS A 29 -1.01 17.13 3.83
N ALA A 30 -0.22 18.00 4.45
CA ALA A 30 -0.41 19.45 4.40
C ALA A 30 -0.24 20.00 2.97
N ALA A 31 0.70 19.45 2.20
CA ALA A 31 0.86 19.81 0.79
C ALA A 31 -0.40 19.46 -0.02
N LEU A 32 -0.98 18.27 0.19
CA LEU A 32 -2.25 17.89 -0.44
C LEU A 32 -3.37 18.87 -0.07
N LYS A 33 -3.55 19.16 1.22
CA LYS A 33 -4.55 20.12 1.71
C LYS A 33 -4.38 21.51 1.09
N LYS A 34 -3.15 22.00 1.02
CA LYS A 34 -2.86 23.32 0.44
C LYS A 34 -3.18 23.37 -1.06
N LYS A 35 -2.93 22.29 -1.79
CA LYS A 35 -3.08 22.27 -3.25
C LYS A 35 -4.51 21.98 -3.70
N PHE A 36 -5.19 21.04 -3.05
CA PHE A 36 -6.50 20.54 -3.46
C PHE A 36 -7.65 21.04 -2.57
N GLY A 37 -7.34 21.59 -1.39
CA GLY A 37 -8.32 21.98 -0.38
C GLY A 37 -8.56 20.87 0.64
N GLU A 38 -8.94 21.26 1.86
CA GLU A 38 -9.17 20.34 2.99
C GLU A 38 -10.35 19.39 2.74
N GLU A 39 -11.34 19.81 1.95
CA GLU A 39 -12.54 19.03 1.63
C GLU A 39 -12.41 18.23 0.33
N SER A 40 -11.21 18.17 -0.26
CA SER A 40 -10.99 17.40 -1.50
C SER A 40 -11.05 15.90 -1.27
N ASP A 41 -11.45 15.17 -2.32
CA ASP A 41 -11.60 13.71 -2.27
C ASP A 41 -10.29 13.01 -1.89
N VAL A 42 -9.14 13.47 -2.40
CA VAL A 42 -7.82 12.91 -2.02
C VAL A 42 -7.48 13.14 -0.55
N VAL A 43 -7.80 14.31 0.01
CA VAL A 43 -7.54 14.59 1.44
C VAL A 43 -8.45 13.73 2.31
N ASN A 44 -9.73 13.62 1.94
CA ASN A 44 -10.66 12.73 2.63
C ASN A 44 -10.19 11.27 2.53
N ALA A 45 -9.70 10.80 1.38
CA ALA A 45 -9.19 9.44 1.21
C ALA A 45 -8.01 9.14 2.15
N VAL A 46 -7.07 10.07 2.31
CA VAL A 46 -5.98 9.96 3.30
C VAL A 46 -6.56 9.85 4.72
N GLU A 47 -7.48 10.73 5.09
CA GLU A 47 -8.07 10.75 6.45
C GLU A 47 -8.93 9.51 6.74
N GLN A 48 -9.60 8.94 5.74
CA GLN A 48 -10.27 7.66 5.88
C GLN A 48 -9.25 6.54 6.06
N LEU A 49 -8.16 6.52 5.28
CA LEU A 49 -7.13 5.49 5.41
C LEU A 49 -6.47 5.52 6.80
N GLU A 50 -6.18 6.70 7.36
CA GLU A 50 -5.68 6.86 8.73
C GLU A 50 -6.54 6.17 9.79
N LYS A 51 -7.87 6.21 9.63
CA LYS A 51 -8.82 5.58 10.56
C LYS A 51 -8.82 4.05 10.47
N LYS A 52 -8.40 3.48 9.33
CA LYS A 52 -8.33 2.02 9.13
C LYS A 52 -7.22 1.68 8.13
N PRO A 53 -5.94 1.72 8.57
CA PRO A 53 -4.77 1.53 7.71
C PRO A 53 -4.76 0.21 6.94
N ASP A 54 -5.30 -0.85 7.54
CA ASP A 54 -5.31 -2.21 6.97
C ASP A 54 -6.45 -2.43 5.97
N SER A 55 -7.24 -1.41 5.65
CA SER A 55 -8.39 -1.53 4.77
C SER A 55 -7.97 -1.44 3.30
N GLU A 56 -7.90 -2.58 2.60
CA GLU A 56 -7.61 -2.62 1.17
C GLU A 56 -8.50 -1.66 0.35
N GLY A 57 -9.81 -1.63 0.61
CA GLY A 57 -10.70 -0.69 -0.09
C GLY A 57 -10.36 0.79 0.11
N ARG A 58 -9.79 1.18 1.25
CA ARG A 58 -9.38 2.58 1.50
C ARG A 58 -8.03 2.88 0.82
N LYS A 59 -7.15 1.90 0.73
CA LYS A 59 -5.90 2.00 -0.07
C LYS A 59 -6.23 2.20 -1.54
N SER A 60 -7.18 1.42 -2.08
CA SER A 60 -7.64 1.55 -3.46
C SER A 60 -8.29 2.91 -3.74
N ILE A 61 -9.15 3.41 -2.85
CA ILE A 61 -9.74 4.75 -2.99
C ILE A 61 -8.64 5.83 -3.01
N LEU A 62 -7.66 5.77 -2.10
CA LEU A 62 -6.56 6.74 -2.12
C LEU A 62 -5.78 6.71 -3.44
N GLN A 63 -5.50 5.53 -3.97
CA GLN A 63 -4.84 5.38 -5.27
C GLN A 63 -5.68 6.01 -6.39
N GLU A 64 -6.97 5.70 -6.44
CA GLU A 64 -7.91 6.24 -7.42
C GLU A 64 -7.94 7.77 -7.39
N GLU A 65 -8.04 8.39 -6.21
CA GLU A 65 -8.06 9.84 -6.07
C GLU A 65 -6.73 10.51 -6.47
N ILE A 66 -5.60 9.86 -6.16
CA ILE A 66 -4.28 10.31 -6.61
C ILE A 66 -4.17 10.26 -8.14
N GLU A 67 -4.72 9.23 -8.78
CA GLU A 67 -4.74 9.07 -10.23
C GLU A 67 -5.66 10.11 -10.90
N ASN A 68 -6.87 10.28 -10.38
CA ASN A 68 -7.87 11.23 -10.87
C ASN A 68 -7.37 12.68 -10.80
N ALA A 69 -6.76 13.06 -9.67
CA ALA A 69 -6.18 14.39 -9.48
C ALA A 69 -4.80 14.55 -10.14
N LYS A 70 -4.28 13.49 -10.78
CA LYS A 70 -2.98 13.45 -11.48
C LYS A 70 -1.82 13.94 -10.61
N ILE A 71 -1.85 13.60 -9.33
CA ILE A 71 -0.91 14.12 -8.33
C ILE A 71 0.51 13.61 -8.58
N TYR A 72 0.65 12.43 -9.20
CA TYR A 72 1.92 11.87 -9.64
C TYR A 72 2.69 12.76 -10.65
N ASN A 73 2.03 13.73 -11.28
CA ASN A 73 2.70 14.72 -12.15
C ASN A 73 3.21 15.95 -11.38
N ASP A 74 2.95 16.05 -10.07
CA ASP A 74 3.46 17.13 -9.24
C ASP A 74 4.83 16.77 -8.66
N PRO A 75 5.92 17.42 -9.12
CA PRO A 75 7.26 17.12 -8.63
C PRO A 75 7.45 17.37 -7.13
N GLN A 76 6.70 18.33 -6.55
CA GLN A 76 6.75 18.59 -5.12
C GLN A 76 6.12 17.43 -4.33
N MET A 77 4.99 16.89 -4.80
CA MET A 77 4.32 15.77 -4.14
C MET A 77 5.14 14.49 -4.23
N VAL A 78 5.68 14.20 -5.41
CA VAL A 78 6.57 13.05 -5.62
C VAL A 78 7.79 13.17 -4.71
N LYS A 79 8.43 14.34 -4.65
CA LYS A 79 9.59 14.55 -3.79
C LYS A 79 9.27 14.33 -2.30
N LEU A 80 8.18 14.90 -1.79
CA LEU A 80 7.78 14.70 -0.39
C LEU A 80 7.47 13.23 -0.07
N ALA A 81 6.84 12.52 -1.01
CA ALA A 81 6.58 11.09 -0.87
C ALA A 81 7.87 10.26 -0.86
N GLU A 82 8.82 10.56 -1.75
CA GLU A 82 10.13 9.91 -1.80
C GLU A 82 10.97 10.15 -0.54
N GLU A 83 10.97 11.38 -0.02
CA GLU A 83 11.64 11.71 1.25
C GLU A 83 11.04 10.93 2.43
N LEU A 84 9.70 10.82 2.48
CA LEU A 84 9.01 10.01 3.48
C LEU A 84 9.36 8.52 3.34
N LEU A 85 9.33 7.99 2.11
CA LEU A 85 9.73 6.60 1.83
C LEU A 85 11.18 6.34 2.21
N SER A 86 12.09 7.29 1.98
CA SER A 86 13.49 7.14 2.38
C SER A 86 13.63 6.96 3.88
N LYS A 87 12.92 7.76 4.69
CA LYS A 87 12.89 7.60 6.15
C LYS A 87 12.29 6.27 6.56
N LEU A 88 11.19 5.87 5.94
CA LEU A 88 10.54 4.58 6.22
C LEU A 88 11.45 3.39 5.91
N LYS A 89 12.34 3.48 4.92
CA LYS A 89 13.32 2.40 4.63
C LYS A 89 14.35 2.19 5.73
N GLU A 90 14.67 3.23 6.50
CA GLU A 90 15.62 3.16 7.61
C GLU A 90 15.02 2.48 8.85
N GLU A 91 13.68 2.36 8.89
CA GLU A 91 12.97 1.75 10.00
C GLU A 91 12.99 0.21 9.94
N PRO A 92 12.99 -0.48 11.09
CA PRO A 92 12.93 -1.94 11.13
C PRO A 92 11.71 -2.47 10.37
N GLY A 93 11.97 -3.29 9.34
CA GLY A 93 10.92 -3.89 8.48
C GLY A 93 10.33 -2.94 7.44
N GLY A 94 10.74 -1.68 7.38
CA GLY A 94 10.14 -0.70 6.47
C GLY A 94 10.43 -0.98 5.00
N GLN A 95 11.65 -1.40 4.66
CA GLN A 95 11.97 -1.82 3.28
C GLN A 95 11.12 -3.00 2.81
N GLU A 96 10.81 -3.97 3.69
CA GLU A 96 9.97 -5.12 3.36
C GLU A 96 8.52 -4.69 3.09
N ILE A 97 7.96 -3.83 3.97
CA ILE A 97 6.60 -3.31 3.82
C ILE A 97 6.47 -2.48 2.53
N ILE A 98 7.48 -1.66 2.20
CA ILE A 98 7.50 -0.89 0.94
C ILE A 98 7.44 -1.84 -0.26
N THR A 99 8.27 -2.89 -0.27
CA THR A 99 8.29 -3.87 -1.35
C THR A 99 6.94 -4.58 -1.47
N GLN A 100 6.37 -5.08 -0.38
CA GLN A 100 5.05 -5.73 -0.38
C GLN A 100 3.94 -4.81 -0.91
N THR A 101 3.96 -3.55 -0.48
CA THR A 101 3.01 -2.51 -0.88
C THR A 101 3.11 -2.25 -2.39
N GLN A 102 4.31 -2.27 -2.96
CA GLN A 102 4.52 -2.12 -4.41
C GLN A 102 4.13 -3.38 -5.22
N THR A 103 4.39 -4.58 -4.68
CA THR A 103 4.10 -5.85 -5.37
C THR A 103 2.62 -6.25 -5.35
N ASN A 104 1.85 -5.77 -4.36
CA ASN A 104 0.42 -6.09 -4.24
C ASN A 104 -0.44 -5.50 -5.37
N THR A 105 0.11 -4.70 -6.29
CA THR A 105 -0.60 -4.28 -7.52
C THR A 105 -0.51 -5.27 -8.68
N VAL A 106 0.14 -6.42 -8.50
CA VAL A 106 0.14 -7.50 -9.49
C VAL A 106 0.02 -8.85 -8.78
N SER A 107 -1.22 -9.21 -8.43
CA SER A 107 -1.67 -10.57 -8.73
C SER A 107 -2.28 -10.53 -10.15
N ASP A 108 -1.48 -10.25 -11.19
CA ASP A 108 -1.11 -11.37 -12.06
C ASP A 108 -0.76 -12.61 -11.23
N LEU A 109 -1.81 -13.33 -10.84
CA LEU A 109 -1.78 -14.74 -11.14
C LEU A 109 -1.52 -14.83 -12.65
N THR A 110 -0.26 -14.92 -13.04
CA THR A 110 0.07 -15.69 -14.23
C THR A 110 -0.51 -17.07 -13.95
N VAL A 111 -1.75 -17.30 -14.35
CA VAL A 111 -2.36 -18.63 -14.46
C VAL A 111 -1.62 -19.29 -15.62
N GLY A 112 -0.42 -19.75 -15.32
CA GLY A 112 0.56 -20.06 -16.35
C GLY A 112 1.92 -20.30 -15.75
N GLU A 113 2.01 -21.21 -14.80
CA GLU A 113 3.15 -22.12 -14.68
C GLU A 113 2.79 -23.28 -13.73
N ASN A 114 2.47 -24.42 -14.35
CA ASN A 114 2.32 -25.78 -13.77
C ASN A 114 1.00 -26.13 -13.05
N PHE A 115 -0.06 -26.35 -13.83
CA PHE A 115 -1.21 -27.19 -13.44
C PHE A 115 -0.98 -28.69 -13.69
N ASP A 116 0.22 -29.11 -14.10
CA ASP A 116 0.53 -30.51 -14.43
C ASP A 116 0.91 -31.38 -13.21
N GLU A 117 0.91 -30.83 -12.00
CA GLU A 117 1.29 -31.58 -10.79
C GLU A 117 0.23 -31.59 -9.68
N PHE A 118 -1.06 -31.51 -10.04
CA PHE A 118 -2.11 -32.04 -9.16
C PHE A 118 -2.20 -33.56 -9.35
N LYS A 119 -1.33 -34.31 -8.68
CA LYS A 119 -1.56 -35.74 -8.44
C LYS A 119 -2.48 -35.89 -7.22
N PRO A 120 -3.74 -36.32 -7.37
CA PRO A 120 -4.56 -36.63 -6.20
C PRO A 120 -3.94 -37.84 -5.47
N ILE A 121 -3.35 -37.61 -4.29
CA ILE A 121 -3.03 -38.69 -3.35
C ILE A 121 -4.28 -39.04 -2.55
N GLN A 122 -5.09 -39.96 -3.06
CA GLN A 122 -6.09 -40.65 -2.27
C GLN A 122 -5.89 -42.15 -2.46
N GLU A 123 -4.83 -42.69 -1.85
CA GLU A 123 -4.77 -44.13 -1.52
C GLU A 123 -5.77 -44.39 -0.38
N GLY A 124 -7.02 -44.64 -0.77
CA GLY A 124 -8.01 -45.24 0.11
C GLY A 124 -7.62 -46.69 0.38
N LYS A 125 -7.09 -46.95 1.58
CA LYS A 125 -6.88 -48.30 2.12
C LYS A 125 -8.20 -49.08 2.05
N ASN A 126 -8.26 -50.13 1.23
CA ASN A 126 -9.28 -51.17 1.35
C ASN A 126 -9.13 -51.83 2.72
N SER A 127 -9.97 -51.47 3.69
CA SER A 127 -10.27 -52.35 4.81
C SER A 127 -11.53 -53.14 4.46
N LEU A 128 -11.31 -54.43 4.25
CA LEU A 128 -12.30 -55.48 4.47
C LEU A 128 -12.95 -55.29 5.85
N ASP A 129 -14.27 -55.44 5.92
CA ASP A 129 -14.98 -56.36 6.85
C ASP A 129 -16.48 -56.02 6.92
N MET A 130 -17.30 -56.85 6.25
CA MET A 130 -18.58 -57.41 6.71
C MET A 130 -19.13 -58.39 5.68
#